data_AF-A0A848UIA0-F1
#
_entry.id   AF-A0A848UIA0-F1
#
_cell.length_a   1.000
_cell.length_b   1.000
_cell.length_c   1.000
_cell.angle_alpha   90.00
_cell.angle_beta   90.00
_cell.angle_gamma   90.00
#
_symmetry.space_group_name_H-M   'P 1'
#
loop_
_entity.id
_entity.type
_entity.pdbx_description
1 polymer ?
#
loop_
_entity_poly.entity_id
_entity_poly.type
_entity_poly.pdbx_seq_one_letter_code
_entity_poly.pdbx_strand_id
1 'polypeptide(L)'
;MIRLDGPGVTIDDVVAVARERRRVELTPAAVERMQAAREIVERLAEGEPRYGISTGFGALATVSIPPERRRALQVALIRSHAAGMGDPIEDEAVRAMVFLRARTLALGYSGARPLVAQAMLDLINHDIVPVVPEYGSLGASGDLAPLAHAALALLG
;
A
#
# COMPACT_ATOMS: atom_id res chain seq x y z
N MET A 1 -14.23 -14.78 8.50
CA MET A 1 -13.69 -13.78 7.57
C MET A 1 -13.59 -12.46 8.31
N ILE A 2 -12.51 -11.70 8.14
CA ILE A 2 -12.32 -10.36 8.72
C ILE A 2 -12.73 -9.33 7.67
N ARG A 3 -13.54 -8.35 8.09
CA ARG A 3 -14.11 -7.34 7.21
C ARG A 3 -13.46 -6.01 7.49
N LEU A 4 -12.84 -5.41 6.48
CA LEU A 4 -12.24 -4.09 6.60
C LEU A 4 -13.32 -3.02 6.50
N ASP A 5 -13.87 -2.62 7.65
CA ASP A 5 -14.91 -1.59 7.74
C ASP A 5 -14.53 -0.43 8.66
N GLY A 6 -13.51 0.33 8.24
CA GLY A 6 -13.05 1.50 8.99
C GLY A 6 -12.00 1.13 10.05
N PRO A 7 -11.97 1.80 11.22
CA PRO A 7 -10.84 1.67 12.13
C PRO A 7 -10.82 0.37 12.95
N GLY A 8 -11.91 -0.40 13.00
CA GLY A 8 -12.15 -1.49 13.97
C GLY A 8 -11.32 -2.77 13.85
N VAL A 9 -10.15 -2.76 13.20
CA VAL A 9 -9.24 -3.92 13.19
C VAL A 9 -8.52 -4.02 14.53
N THR A 10 -8.61 -5.19 15.15
CA THR A 10 -7.98 -5.51 16.45
C THR A 10 -6.64 -6.20 16.28
N ILE A 11 -5.87 -6.34 17.36
CA ILE A 11 -4.63 -7.14 17.37
C ILE A 11 -4.95 -8.62 17.08
N ASP A 12 -6.05 -9.15 17.62
CA ASP A 12 -6.48 -10.52 17.37
C ASP A 12 -6.80 -10.76 15.90
N ASP A 13 -7.39 -9.78 15.21
CA ASP A 13 -7.60 -9.85 13.77
C ASP A 13 -6.27 -9.93 13.01
N VAL A 14 -5.27 -9.14 13.40
CA VAL A 14 -3.93 -9.18 12.79
C VAL A 14 -3.30 -10.56 12.97
N VAL A 15 -3.36 -11.11 14.19
CA VAL A 15 -2.85 -12.45 14.49
C VAL A 15 -3.59 -13.52 13.66
N ALA A 16 -4.92 -13.44 13.58
CA ALA A 16 -5.72 -14.39 12.81
C ALA A 16 -5.39 -14.34 11.30
N VAL A 17 -5.12 -13.16 10.72
CA VAL A 17 -4.71 -13.06 9.31
C VAL A 17 -3.28 -13.57 9.09
N ALA A 18 -2.37 -13.18 9.98
CA ALA A 18 -0.95 -13.46 9.86
C ALA A 18 -0.63 -14.94 10.09
N ARG A 19 -1.19 -15.55 11.14
CA ARG A 19 -0.83 -16.89 11.62
C ARG A 19 -1.87 -17.95 11.28
N GLU A 20 -3.15 -17.59 11.34
CA GLU A 20 -4.26 -18.53 11.15
C GLU A 20 -4.85 -18.51 9.74
N ARG A 21 -4.24 -17.73 8.81
CA ARG A 21 -4.67 -17.60 7.41
C ARG A 21 -6.14 -17.22 7.26
N ARG A 22 -6.67 -16.42 8.20
CA ARG A 22 -8.05 -15.94 8.16
C ARG A 22 -8.29 -15.12 6.91
N ARG A 23 -9.32 -15.48 6.14
CA ARG A 23 -9.74 -14.72 4.94
C ARG A 23 -10.21 -13.31 5.30
N VAL A 24 -9.96 -12.38 4.37
CA VAL A 24 -10.20 -10.94 4.50
C VAL A 24 -11.03 -10.41 3.34
N GLU A 25 -11.86 -9.38 3.56
CA GLU A 25 -12.61 -8.70 2.50
C GLU A 25 -12.73 -7.18 2.76
N LEU A 26 -12.85 -6.41 1.67
CA LEU A 26 -13.28 -5.01 1.73
C LEU A 26 -14.81 -4.95 1.85
N THR A 27 -15.32 -4.09 2.73
CA THR A 27 -16.77 -3.82 2.75
C THR A 27 -17.16 -2.84 1.65
N PRO A 28 -18.43 -2.84 1.21
CA PRO A 28 -18.95 -1.80 0.31
C PRO A 28 -18.69 -0.38 0.85
N ALA A 29 -18.91 -0.16 2.15
CA ALA A 29 -18.64 1.13 2.79
C ALA A 29 -17.15 1.53 2.73
N ALA A 30 -16.22 0.58 2.83
CA ALA A 30 -14.80 0.87 2.64
C ALA A 30 -14.47 1.24 1.20
N VAL A 31 -15.06 0.54 0.23
CA VAL A 31 -14.91 0.86 -1.20
C VAL A 31 -15.42 2.27 -1.49
N GLU A 32 -16.59 2.65 -0.96
CA GLU A 32 -17.15 4.00 -1.11
C GLU A 32 -16.23 5.08 -0.53
N ARG A 33 -15.71 4.89 0.70
CA ARG A 33 -14.76 5.85 1.30
C ARG A 33 -13.48 5.99 0.46
N MET A 34 -12.94 4.88 -0.05
CA MET A 34 -11.76 4.90 -0.91
C MET A 34 -12.02 5.61 -2.24
N GLN A 35 -13.20 5.42 -2.83
CA GLN A 35 -13.61 6.11 -4.06
C GLN A 35 -13.72 7.61 -3.84
N ALA A 36 -14.40 8.05 -2.78
CA ALA A 36 -14.49 9.47 -2.43
C ALA A 36 -13.10 10.11 -2.25
N ALA A 37 -12.18 9.42 -1.57
CA ALA A 37 -10.80 9.87 -1.42
C ALA A 37 -10.04 9.93 -2.75
N ARG A 38 -10.29 8.96 -3.64
CA ARG A 38 -9.66 8.89 -4.96
C ARG A 38 -10.10 10.08 -5.82
N GLU A 39 -11.36 10.43 -5.81
CA GLU A 39 -11.89 11.59 -6.57
C GLU A 39 -11.21 12.90 -6.15
N ILE A 40 -10.86 13.05 -4.87
CA ILE A 40 -10.07 14.21 -4.40
C ILE A 40 -8.70 14.23 -5.08
N VAL A 41 -8.01 13.09 -5.14
CA VAL A 41 -6.69 12.99 -5.80
C VAL A 41 -6.77 13.28 -7.29
N GLU A 42 -7.81 12.81 -7.99
CA GLU A 42 -8.01 13.11 -9.42
C GLU A 42 -8.15 14.62 -9.64
N ARG A 43 -8.98 15.32 -8.83
CA ARG A 43 -9.10 16.79 -8.92
C ARG A 43 -7.79 17.50 -8.61
N LEU A 44 -7.05 17.05 -7.59
CA LEU A 44 -5.76 17.63 -7.21
C LEU A 44 -4.67 17.39 -8.27
N ALA A 45 -4.80 16.36 -9.10
CA ALA A 45 -3.84 16.06 -10.15
C ALA A 45 -3.87 17.06 -11.32
N GLU A 46 -5.00 17.75 -11.51
CA GLU A 46 -5.19 18.76 -12.57
C GLU A 46 -4.79 20.18 -12.14
N GLY A 47 -4.67 20.42 -10.83
CA GLY A 47 -4.37 21.73 -10.26
C GLY A 47 -2.89 21.99 -10.02
N GLU A 48 -2.62 22.76 -8.97
CA GLU A 48 -1.27 23.08 -8.51
C GLU A 48 -0.45 21.82 -8.18
N PRO A 49 0.89 21.86 -8.29
CA PRO A 49 1.75 20.77 -7.87
C PRO A 49 1.47 20.33 -6.43
N ARG A 50 1.28 19.02 -6.24
CA ARG A 50 1.05 18.36 -4.94
C ARG A 50 2.02 17.19 -4.76
N TYR A 51 2.58 17.07 -3.56
CA TYR A 51 3.57 16.04 -3.21
C TYR A 51 3.07 14.63 -3.55
N GLY A 52 3.86 13.88 -4.32
CA GLY A 52 3.57 12.48 -4.67
C GLY A 52 2.35 12.23 -5.59
N ILE A 53 1.59 13.28 -5.94
CA ILE A 53 0.49 13.24 -6.92
C ILE A 53 0.98 13.75 -8.27
N SER A 54 1.50 14.98 -8.29
CA SER A 54 1.94 15.69 -9.50
C SER A 54 3.38 16.20 -9.39
N THR A 55 4.14 15.77 -8.39
CA THR A 55 5.55 16.10 -8.16
C THR A 55 6.39 14.84 -7.91
N GLY A 56 7.71 15.00 -7.81
CA GLY A 56 8.63 13.97 -7.36
C GLY A 56 8.53 13.67 -5.85
N PHE A 57 9.47 12.86 -5.36
CA PHE A 57 9.52 12.38 -3.98
C PHE A 57 10.82 12.84 -3.30
N GLY A 58 10.80 12.96 -1.97
CA GLY A 58 11.98 13.35 -1.18
C GLY A 58 12.60 14.67 -1.67
N ALA A 59 13.88 14.65 -2.03
CA ALA A 59 14.61 15.82 -2.55
C ALA A 59 13.98 16.44 -3.82
N LEU A 60 13.13 15.70 -4.53
CA LEU A 60 12.44 16.15 -5.74
C LEU A 60 10.99 16.59 -5.48
N ALA A 61 10.60 16.82 -4.23
CA ALA A 61 9.23 17.21 -3.84
C ALA A 61 8.71 18.49 -4.53
N THR A 62 9.61 19.38 -4.96
CA THR A 62 9.26 20.64 -5.64
C THR A 62 9.29 20.53 -7.16
N VAL A 63 9.68 19.38 -7.70
CA VAL A 63 9.78 19.16 -9.15
C VAL A 63 8.44 18.65 -9.66
N SER A 64 7.77 19.45 -10.49
CA SER A 64 6.51 19.06 -11.15
C SER A 64 6.72 17.97 -12.19
N ILE A 65 5.78 17.04 -12.26
CA ILE A 65 5.81 15.87 -13.15
C ILE A 65 4.63 15.96 -14.11
N PRO A 66 4.88 15.98 -15.43
CA PRO A 66 3.81 16.10 -16.40
C PRO A 66 2.94 14.83 -16.43
N PRO A 67 1.62 14.96 -16.69
CA PRO A 67 0.64 13.87 -16.56
C PRO A 67 1.06 12.54 -17.23
N GLU A 68 1.59 12.60 -18.43
CA GLU A 68 2.02 11.45 -19.24
C GLU A 68 3.17 10.65 -18.60
N ARG A 69 3.96 11.27 -17.72
CA ARG A 69 5.06 10.61 -17.00
C ARG A 69 4.65 10.07 -15.63
N ARG A 70 3.49 10.48 -15.08
CA ARG A 70 3.09 10.13 -13.71
C ARG A 70 2.92 8.64 -13.51
N ARG A 71 2.38 7.90 -14.50
CA ARG A 71 2.28 6.44 -14.42
C ARG A 71 3.66 5.78 -14.34
N ALA A 72 4.58 6.17 -15.21
CA ALA A 72 5.94 5.65 -15.21
C ALA A 72 6.67 5.96 -13.90
N LEU A 73 6.44 7.16 -13.34
CA LEU A 73 6.97 7.56 -12.05
C LEU A 73 6.53 6.62 -10.91
N GLN A 74 5.24 6.24 -10.84
CA GLN A 74 4.77 5.33 -9.78
C GLN A 74 5.45 3.96 -9.86
N VAL A 75 5.67 3.42 -11.07
CA VAL A 75 6.41 2.15 -11.25
C VAL A 75 7.89 2.32 -10.86
N ALA A 76 8.52 3.40 -11.30
CA ALA A 76 9.90 3.69 -10.97
C ALA A 76 10.11 3.90 -9.47
N LEU A 77 9.13 4.49 -8.76
CA LEU A 77 9.15 4.66 -7.31
C LEU A 77 9.24 3.29 -6.62
N ILE A 78 8.32 2.38 -6.92
CA ILE A 78 8.31 1.04 -6.31
C ILE A 78 9.64 0.32 -6.58
N ARG A 79 10.12 0.34 -7.83
CA ARG A 79 11.38 -0.32 -8.20
C ARG A 79 12.61 0.26 -7.50
N SER A 80 12.70 1.59 -7.42
CA SER A 80 13.85 2.27 -6.79
C SER A 80 13.84 2.15 -5.27
N HIS A 81 12.68 2.03 -4.65
CA HIS A 81 12.55 1.95 -3.19
C HIS A 81 12.57 0.52 -2.67
N ALA A 82 12.39 -0.50 -3.52
CA ALA A 82 12.60 -1.91 -3.17
C ALA A 82 14.10 -2.25 -3.02
N ALA A 83 14.78 -1.49 -2.16
CA ALA A 83 16.20 -1.55 -1.88
C ALA A 83 16.49 -2.15 -0.49
N GLY A 84 15.58 -3.01 0.00
CA GLY A 84 15.79 -3.79 1.21
C GLY A 84 16.92 -4.82 1.07
N MET A 85 17.55 -5.16 2.20
CA MET A 85 18.73 -6.02 2.30
C MET A 85 18.57 -7.05 3.43
N GLY A 86 19.44 -8.06 3.45
CA GLY A 86 19.41 -9.12 4.46
C GLY A 86 18.51 -10.29 4.07
N ASP A 87 18.30 -11.18 5.02
CA ASP A 87 17.48 -12.37 4.81
C ASP A 87 15.98 -11.99 4.71
N PRO A 88 15.17 -12.78 4.00
CA PRO A 88 13.73 -12.62 4.02
C PRO A 88 13.16 -12.75 5.44
N ILE A 89 12.24 -11.85 5.82
CA ILE A 89 11.50 -11.95 7.08
C ILE A 89 10.43 -13.05 7.00
N GLU A 90 9.88 -13.42 8.15
CA GLU A 90 8.88 -14.48 8.28
C GLU A 90 7.59 -14.14 7.54
N ASP A 91 6.97 -15.15 6.92
CA ASP A 91 5.72 -15.01 6.20
C ASP A 91 4.61 -14.37 7.03
N GLU A 92 4.53 -14.69 8.33
CA GLU A 92 3.53 -14.09 9.22
C GLU A 92 3.69 -12.57 9.35
N ALA A 93 4.93 -12.07 9.38
CA ALA A 93 5.23 -10.64 9.45
C ALA A 93 4.87 -9.95 8.13
N VAL A 94 5.19 -10.56 6.99
CA VAL A 94 4.80 -10.04 5.66
C VAL A 94 3.28 -9.99 5.52
N ARG A 95 2.57 -11.06 5.91
CA ARG A 95 1.11 -11.12 5.85
C ARG A 95 0.47 -10.05 6.73
N ALA A 96 0.96 -9.86 7.95
CA ALA A 96 0.51 -8.79 8.84
C ALA A 96 0.74 -7.40 8.21
N MET A 97 1.92 -7.17 7.63
CA MET A 97 2.27 -5.92 6.97
C MET A 97 1.35 -5.62 5.78
N VAL A 98 1.13 -6.59 4.88
CA VAL A 98 0.24 -6.43 3.72
C VAL A 98 -1.20 -6.17 4.18
N PHE A 99 -1.67 -6.90 5.20
CA PHE A 99 -3.00 -6.72 5.77
C PHE A 99 -3.20 -5.33 6.37
N LEU A 100 -2.27 -4.87 7.21
CA LEU A 100 -2.31 -3.55 7.83
C LEU A 100 -2.20 -2.43 6.80
N ARG A 101 -1.44 -2.66 5.72
CA ARG A 101 -1.38 -1.71 4.60
C ARG A 101 -2.71 -1.62 3.87
N ALA A 102 -3.33 -2.75 3.52
CA ALA A 102 -4.65 -2.77 2.90
C ALA A 102 -5.71 -2.11 3.80
N ARG A 103 -5.69 -2.40 5.10
CA ARG A 103 -6.53 -1.74 6.13
C ARG A 103 -6.34 -0.24 6.13
N THR A 104 -5.10 0.24 6.08
CA THR A 104 -4.78 1.68 6.03
C THR A 104 -5.36 2.36 4.79
N LEU A 105 -5.28 1.70 3.63
CA LEU A 105 -5.91 2.20 2.41
C LEU A 105 -7.44 2.25 2.53
N ALA A 106 -8.04 1.21 3.13
CA ALA A 106 -9.48 1.07 3.35
C ALA A 106 -10.10 2.10 4.32
N LEU A 107 -9.27 2.85 5.06
CA LEU A 107 -9.75 4.00 5.84
C LEU A 107 -10.21 5.16 4.96
N GLY A 108 -9.77 5.25 3.70
CA GLY A 108 -10.21 6.30 2.78
C GLY A 108 -9.50 7.65 2.96
N TYR A 109 -8.28 7.66 3.46
CA TYR A 109 -7.46 8.89 3.57
C TYR A 109 -6.25 8.93 2.63
N SER A 110 -6.01 7.85 1.87
CA SER A 110 -4.80 7.70 1.04
C SER A 110 -4.99 8.05 -0.44
N GLY A 111 -6.24 8.16 -0.92
CA GLY A 111 -6.53 8.43 -2.34
C GLY A 111 -6.09 7.33 -3.33
N ALA A 112 -5.86 6.12 -2.83
CA ALA A 112 -5.60 4.94 -3.65
C ALA A 112 -6.90 4.40 -4.26
N ARG A 113 -6.82 3.80 -5.45
CA ARG A 113 -7.96 3.11 -6.06
C ARG A 113 -8.33 1.87 -5.22
N PRO A 114 -9.63 1.55 -5.03
CA PRO A 114 -10.06 0.34 -4.31
C PRO A 114 -9.38 -0.95 -4.77
N LEU A 115 -9.17 -1.09 -6.09
CA LEU A 115 -8.47 -2.23 -6.70
C LEU A 115 -7.09 -2.51 -6.07
N VAL A 116 -6.37 -1.48 -5.61
CA VAL A 116 -5.04 -1.66 -5.00
C VAL A 116 -5.15 -2.37 -3.65
N ALA A 117 -6.09 -1.95 -2.80
CA ALA A 117 -6.33 -2.64 -1.54
C ALA A 117 -6.92 -4.03 -1.77
N GLN A 118 -7.82 -4.19 -2.76
CA GLN A 118 -8.36 -5.48 -3.13
C GLN A 118 -7.25 -6.45 -3.55
N ALA A 119 -6.32 -6.04 -4.41
CA ALA A 119 -5.20 -6.89 -4.84
C ALA A 119 -4.30 -7.31 -3.66
N MET A 120 -4.09 -6.44 -2.66
CA MET A 120 -3.39 -6.80 -1.43
C MET A 120 -4.17 -7.86 -0.61
N LEU A 121 -5.50 -7.76 -0.53
CA LEU A 121 -6.33 -8.79 0.11
C LEU A 121 -6.33 -10.10 -0.69
N ASP A 122 -6.25 -10.03 -2.01
CA ASP A 122 -6.19 -11.20 -2.87
C ASP A 122 -4.87 -11.97 -2.66
N LEU A 123 -3.73 -11.29 -2.51
CA LEU A 123 -2.47 -11.92 -2.09
C LEU A 123 -2.66 -12.73 -0.80
N ILE A 124 -3.27 -12.13 0.23
CA ILE A 124 -3.54 -12.77 1.53
C ILE A 124 -4.48 -13.97 1.38
N ASN A 125 -5.56 -13.81 0.64
CA ASN A 125 -6.61 -14.82 0.45
C ASN A 125 -6.15 -16.01 -0.41
N HIS A 126 -5.16 -15.81 -1.28
CA HIS A 126 -4.56 -16.85 -2.13
C HIS A 126 -3.25 -17.41 -1.58
N ASP A 127 -2.88 -17.06 -0.35
CA ASP A 127 -1.63 -17.48 0.32
C ASP A 127 -0.36 -17.13 -0.46
N ILE A 128 -0.37 -15.99 -1.16
CA ILE A 128 0.78 -15.45 -1.87
C ILE A 128 1.49 -14.46 -0.94
N VAL A 129 2.72 -14.80 -0.56
CA VAL A 129 3.54 -13.99 0.35
C VAL A 129 4.70 -13.36 -0.43
N PRO A 130 4.76 -12.02 -0.57
CA PRO A 130 5.91 -11.35 -1.17
C PRO A 130 7.20 -11.59 -0.39
N VAL A 131 8.33 -11.69 -1.08
CA VAL A 131 9.65 -11.74 -0.43
C VAL A 131 10.02 -10.35 0.05
N VAL A 132 10.28 -10.19 1.35
CA VAL A 132 10.60 -8.91 1.98
C VAL A 132 11.87 -9.07 2.81
N PRO A 133 12.98 -8.40 2.46
CA PRO A 133 14.20 -8.44 3.26
C PRO A 133 14.06 -7.70 4.61
N GLU A 134 14.82 -8.13 5.61
CA GLU A 134 14.77 -7.62 7.00
C GLU A 134 15.19 -6.16 7.15
N TYR A 135 16.19 -5.71 6.39
CA TYR A 135 16.78 -4.37 6.54
C TYR A 135 16.39 -3.41 5.41
N GLY A 136 16.46 -2.12 5.71
CA GLY A 136 16.30 -1.04 4.73
C GLY A 136 15.30 0.04 5.13
N SER A 137 14.40 -0.23 6.09
CA SER A 137 13.58 0.82 6.70
C SER A 137 14.41 1.64 7.70
N LEU A 138 14.13 2.95 7.75
CA LEU A 138 14.65 3.87 8.77
C LEU A 138 13.57 4.26 9.80
N GLY A 139 12.32 3.83 9.62
CA GLY A 139 11.19 4.18 10.48
C GLY A 139 10.79 5.68 10.51
N ALA A 140 11.53 6.56 9.83
CA ALA A 140 11.34 8.01 9.93
C ALA A 140 10.19 8.56 9.06
N SER A 141 9.99 8.01 7.85
CA SER A 141 8.95 8.43 6.90
C SER A 141 8.01 7.29 6.52
N GLY A 142 7.95 6.25 7.36
CA GLY A 142 7.32 4.97 7.09
C GLY A 142 8.30 3.94 6.51
N ASP A 143 7.84 2.68 6.45
CA ASP A 143 8.66 1.53 6.06
C ASP A 143 8.76 1.37 4.53
N LEU A 144 9.40 2.35 3.89
CA LEU A 144 9.44 2.46 2.43
C LEU A 144 9.99 1.21 1.73
N ALA A 145 11.15 0.72 2.18
CA ALA A 145 11.81 -0.44 1.54
C ALA A 145 10.99 -1.73 1.61
N PRO A 146 10.53 -2.20 2.78
CA PRO A 146 9.75 -3.43 2.86
C PRO A 146 8.38 -3.30 2.19
N LEU A 147 7.72 -2.14 2.27
CA LEU A 147 6.45 -1.92 1.56
C LEU A 147 6.62 -1.86 0.04
N ALA A 148 7.76 -1.34 -0.46
CA ALA A 148 8.08 -1.36 -1.88
C ALA A 148 8.33 -2.79 -2.39
N HIS A 149 9.03 -3.62 -1.61
CA HIS A 149 9.19 -5.05 -1.91
C HIS A 149 7.84 -5.77 -1.99
N ALA A 150 6.95 -5.54 -1.02
CA ALA A 150 5.58 -6.10 -1.08
C ALA A 150 4.77 -5.58 -2.28
N ALA A 151 4.94 -4.31 -2.66
CA ALA A 151 4.25 -3.71 -3.79
C ALA A 151 4.77 -4.20 -5.15
N LEU A 152 6.02 -4.68 -5.26
CA LEU A 152 6.53 -5.29 -6.49
C LEU A 152 5.67 -6.50 -6.91
N ALA A 153 5.21 -7.31 -5.96
CA ALA A 153 4.34 -8.46 -6.25
C ALA A 153 3.02 -8.06 -6.93
N LEU A 154 2.55 -6.81 -6.74
CA LEU A 154 1.35 -6.28 -7.39
C LEU A 154 1.60 -5.79 -8.82
N LEU A 155 2.87 -5.67 -9.24
CA LEU A 155 3.28 -5.20 -10.56
C LEU A 155 3.63 -6.34 -11.54
N GLY A 156 3.67 -7.59 -11.06
CA GLY A 156 4.19 -8.75 -11.81
C GLY A 156 5.71 -8.74 -11.96
#